data_AF-A0A7Z9R194-F1
#
_entry.id   AF-A0A7Z9R194-F1
#
_cell.length_a   1.000
_cell.length_b   1.000
_cell.length_c   1.000
_cell.angle_alpha   90.00
_cell.angle_beta   90.00
_cell.angle_gamma   90.00
#
_symmetry.space_group_name_H-M   'P 1'
#
loop_
_entity.id
_entity.type
_entity.pdbx_description
1 polymer ?
#
loop_
_entity_poly.entity_id
_entity_poly.type
_entity_poly.pdbx_seq_one_letter_code
_entity_poly.pdbx_strand_id
1 'polypeptide(L)' 'MSETLLYEGKAKKLFSTDDAEIVRVSYKNDTTAFNGEKFEKLECKGQLNNEITSFFFNYLAEQGIE' A
#
# COMPACT_ATOMS: atom_id res chain seq x y z
N MET A 1 8.34 -15.62 -12.20
CA MET A 1 8.34 -14.61 -11.14
C MET A 1 8.93 -13.30 -11.63
N SER A 2 8.20 -12.58 -12.48
CA SER A 2 8.53 -11.19 -12.80
C SER A 2 7.58 -10.30 -12.01
N GLU A 3 7.95 -9.93 -10.78
CA GLU A 3 7.26 -8.87 -10.05
C GLU A 3 7.48 -7.55 -10.80
N THR A 4 6.54 -7.19 -11.67
CA THR A 4 6.62 -5.99 -12.49
C THR A 4 5.86 -4.88 -11.80
N LEU A 5 6.46 -3.70 -11.68
CA LEU A 5 5.75 -2.52 -11.19
C LEU A 5 4.64 -2.15 -12.19
N LEU A 6 3.38 -2.29 -11.77
CA LEU A 6 2.22 -1.94 -12.58
C LEU A 6 1.86 -0.46 -12.45
N TYR A 7 1.94 0.06 -11.22
CA TYR A 7 1.55 1.43 -10.91
C TYR A 7 2.25 1.94 -9.65
N GLU A 8 2.65 3.22 -9.66
CA GLU A 8 3.15 3.92 -8.49
C GLU A 8 2.31 5.16 -8.21
N GLY A 9 1.71 5.20 -7.01
CA GLY A 9 1.01 6.38 -6.50
C GLY A 9 1.84 7.13 -5.46
N LYS A 10 1.21 8.13 -4.82
CA LYS A 10 1.85 8.97 -3.78
C LYS A 10 2.35 8.17 -2.58
N ALA A 11 1.61 7.14 -2.15
CA ALA A 11 1.90 6.39 -0.92
C ALA A 11 2.09 4.87 -1.13
N LYS A 12 1.77 4.32 -2.30
CA LYS A 12 1.77 2.88 -2.56
C LYS A 12 2.34 2.57 -3.95
N LYS A 13 2.94 1.40 -4.09
CA LYS A 13 3.31 0.77 -5.37
C LYS A 13 2.51 -0.53 -5.53
N LEU A 14 2.08 -0.82 -6.74
CA LEU A 14 1.39 -2.06 -7.10
C LEU A 14 2.28 -2.89 -8.01
N PHE A 15 2.50 -4.14 -7.64
CA PHE A 15 3.28 -5.10 -8.42
C PHE A 15 2.41 -6.25 -8.90
N SER A 16 2.68 -6.75 -10.10
CA SER A 16 2.08 -7.98 -10.60
C SER A 16 2.54 -9.18 -9.77
N THR A 17 1.71 -10.22 -9.72
CA THR A 17 2.08 -11.54 -9.19
C THR A 17 2.01 -12.58 -10.30
N ASP A 18 2.27 -13.85 -10.00
CA ASP A 18 2.07 -14.93 -10.96
C ASP A 18 0.58 -15.22 -11.22
N ASP A 19 -0.33 -14.69 -10.38
CA ASP A 19 -1.78 -14.66 -10.59
C ASP A 19 -2.22 -13.29 -11.13
N ALA A 20 -2.97 -13.29 -12.24
CA ALA A 20 -3.41 -12.07 -12.92
C ALA A 20 -4.49 -11.29 -12.16
N GLU A 21 -5.21 -11.94 -11.25
CA GLU A 21 -6.26 -11.31 -10.43
C GLU A 21 -5.72 -10.78 -9.09
N ILE A 22 -4.45 -11.06 -8.76
CA ILE A 22 -3.83 -10.69 -7.50
C ILE A 22 -2.69 -9.69 -7.74
N VAL A 23 -2.70 -8.59 -6.97
CA VAL A 23 -1.63 -7.59 -6.96
C VAL A 23 -0.96 -7.52 -5.59
N ARG A 24 0.36 -7.36 -5.58
CA ARG A 24 1.12 -7.07 -4.36
C ARG A 24 1.16 -5.56 -4.12
N VAL A 25 0.60 -5.12 -2.99
CA VAL A 25 0.63 -3.71 -2.56
C VAL A 25 1.84 -3.48 -1.67
N SER A 26 2.68 -2.49 -2.02
CA SER A 26 3.82 -2.06 -1.21
C SER A 26 3.61 -0.62 -0.73
N TYR A 27 3.56 -0.43 0.58
CA TYR A 27 3.41 0.88 1.22
C TYR A 27 4.74 1.61 1.32
N LYS A 28 4.76 2.87 0.90
CA LYS A 28 5.95 3.74 0.89
C LYS A 28 6.07 4.52 2.20
N ASN A 29 7.31 4.89 2.52
CA ASN A 29 7.63 5.86 3.57
C ASN A 29 7.36 7.32 3.13
N ASP A 30 7.05 7.53 1.85
CA ASP A 30 6.72 8.83 1.26
C ASP A 30 5.43 9.40 1.87
N THR A 31 5.50 10.64 2.34
CA THR A 31 4.37 11.43 2.82
C THR A 31 4.27 12.69 2.00
N THR A 32 3.05 12.98 1.54
CA THR A 32 2.75 14.20 0.78
C THR A 32 1.59 14.94 1.43
N ALA A 33 1.67 16.27 1.45
CA ALA A 33 0.58 17.15 1.89
C ALA A 33 0.41 18.30 0.89
N PHE A 34 -0.71 19.02 0.99
CA PHE A 34 -1.00 20.21 0.16
C PHE A 34 -0.81 19.94 -1.35
N ASN A 35 -1.52 18.94 -1.88
CA ASN A 35 -1.43 18.53 -3.29
C ASN A 35 -0.02 18.16 -3.79
N GLY A 36 0.93 17.88 -2.90
CA GLY A 36 2.31 17.53 -3.24
C GLY A 36 3.29 18.67 -3.06
N GLU A 37 2.86 19.84 -2.60
CA GLU A 37 3.75 20.96 -2.24
C GLU A 37 4.69 20.60 -1.10
N LYS A 38 4.27 19.72 -0.18
CA LYS A 38 5.12 19.18 0.87
C LYS A 38 5.35 17.69 0.64
N PHE A 39 6.62 17.30 0.54
CA PHE A 39 7.05 15.90 0.46
C PHE A 39 8.10 15.62 1.53
N GLU A 40 7.96 14.48 2.21
CA GLU A 40 8.91 14.00 3.20
C GLU A 40 8.93 12.47 3.22
N LYS A 41 10.09 11.88 3.52
CA LYS A 41 10.16 10.44 3.83
C LYS A 41 10.14 10.26 5.34
N LEU A 42 9.07 9.64 5.84
CA LEU A 42 8.94 9.28 7.24
C LEU A 42 9.27 7.80 7.39
N GLU A 43 10.37 7.49 8.09
CA GLU A 43 10.80 6.12 8.32
C GLU A 43 9.71 5.31 9.04
N CYS A 44 9.66 4.00 8.76
CA CYS A 44 8.67 3.04 9.27
C CYS A 44 7.19 3.33 8.91
N LYS A 45 6.86 4.48 8.31
CA LYS A 45 5.48 4.83 7.94
C LYS A 45 4.82 3.83 7.00
N GLY A 46 5.56 3.32 6.02
CA GLY A 46 5.08 2.31 5.10
C GLY A 46 4.72 1.01 5.81
N GLN A 47 5.62 0.53 6.68
CA GLN A 47 5.40 -0.67 7.48
C GLN A 47 4.21 -0.53 8.43
N LEU A 48 4.17 0.56 9.22
CA LEU A 48 3.10 0.79 10.19
C LEU A 48 1.73 0.88 9.49
N ASN A 49 1.65 1.58 8.35
CA ASN A 49 0.42 1.65 7.58
C ASN A 49 0.00 0.29 7.03
N ASN A 50 0.96 -0.53 6.60
CA ASN A 50 0.67 -1.88 6.11
C ASN A 50 0.09 -2.76 7.24
N GLU A 51 0.70 -2.73 8.43
CA GLU A 51 0.25 -3.49 9.60
C GLU A 51 -1.15 -3.05 10.06
N ILE A 52 -1.35 -1.74 10.24
CA ILE A 52 -2.65 -1.15 10.62
C ILE A 52 -3.72 -1.49 9.58
N THR A 53 -3.42 -1.33 8.30
CA THR A 53 -4.39 -1.62 7.23
C THR A 53 -4.75 -3.10 7.23
N SER A 54 -3.76 -3.99 7.34
CA SER A 54 -4.00 -5.44 7.36
C SER A 54 -4.88 -5.84 8.54
N PHE A 55 -4.62 -5.27 9.73
CA PHE A 55 -5.46 -5.48 10.92
C PHE A 55 -6.93 -5.08 10.66
N PHE A 56 -7.17 -3.88 10.15
CA PHE A 56 -8.53 -3.41 9.92
C PHE A 56 -9.24 -4.15 8.79
N PHE A 57 -8.57 -4.48 7.69
CA PHE A 57 -9.18 -5.24 6.61
C PHE A 57 -9.58 -6.65 7.07
N ASN A 58 -8.75 -7.32 7.88
CA ASN A 58 -9.12 -8.60 8.47
C ASN A 58 -10.33 -8.46 9.40
N TYR A 59 -10.33 -7.45 10.28
CA TYR A 59 -11.46 -7.19 11.16
C TYR A 59 -12.76 -6.90 10.39
N LEU A 60 -12.70 -6.09 9.33
CA LEU A 60 -13.86 -5.77 8.50
C LEU A 60 -14.40 -7.03 7.79
N ALA A 61 -13.50 -7.88 7.26
CA ALA A 61 -13.88 -9.15 6.66
C ALA A 61 -14.56 -10.08 7.67
N GLU A 62 -14.10 -10.13 8.92
CA GLU A 62 -14.75 -10.88 10.02
C GLU A 62 -16.16 -10.34 10.34
N GLN A 63 -16.42 -9.05 10.10
CA GLN A 63 -17.75 -8.46 10.23
C GLN A 63 -18.62 -8.63 8.97
N GLY A 64 -18.14 -9.36 7.95
CA GLY A 64 -18.87 -9.62 6.71
C GLY A 64 -18.85 -8.45 5.71
N ILE A 65 -17.85 -7.57 5.80
CA ILE A 65 -17.66 -6.46 4.86
C ILE A 65 -16.67 -6.90 3.77
N GLU A 66 -17.13 -6.93 2.53
CA GLU A 66 -16.34 -7.20 1.31
C GLU A 66 -15.92 -5.91 0.60
#